data_AF-A0A450RXG1-F1
#
_entry.id   AF-A0A450RXG1-F1
#
_cell.length_a   1.000
_cell.length_b   1.000
_cell.length_c   1.000
_cell.angle_alpha   90.00
_cell.angle_beta   90.00
_cell.angle_gamma   90.00
#
_symmetry.space_group_name_H-M   'P 1'
#
loop_
_entity.id
_entity.type
_entity.pdbx_description
1 polymer ?
#
loop_
_entity_poly.entity_id
_entity_poly.type
_entity_poly.pdbx_seq_one_letter_code
_entity_poly.pdbx_strand_id
1 'polypeptide(L)'
;MNNISRFNECTGKILAKLYEEFPIKTDLEYKEWLKEDENLNDKNTQEFCRATIEWLEESGYIIVYGKYYYDMANKVILTQKGLEALRAIPESLEEGQKRRNIGEALVAAMKEKAPGATEWAVEQLSSRLFTESLKLFGI
;
A
#
# COMPACT_ATOMS: atom_id res chain seq x y z
N MET A 1 3.96 -14.34 10.99
CA MET A 1 3.23 -13.58 9.95
C MET A 1 2.76 -14.54 8.87
N ASN A 2 1.51 -14.43 8.40
CA ASN A 2 1.06 -15.17 7.22
C ASN A 2 1.25 -14.31 5.95
N ASN A 3 1.05 -14.90 4.76
CA ASN A 3 1.26 -14.19 3.49
C ASN A 3 0.33 -12.98 3.31
N ILE A 4 -0.93 -13.06 3.77
CA ILE A 4 -1.88 -11.94 3.68
C ILE A 4 -1.42 -10.77 4.55
N SER A 5 -0.97 -11.02 5.77
CA SER A 5 -0.43 -9.96 6.64
C SER A 5 0.78 -9.27 6.00
N ARG A 6 1.70 -10.02 5.37
CA ARG A 6 2.85 -9.45 4.65
C ARG A 6 2.42 -8.64 3.43
N PHE A 7 1.44 -9.13 2.68
CA PHE A 7 0.88 -8.43 1.53
C PHE A 7 0.24 -7.10 1.93
N ASN A 8 -0.58 -7.12 2.98
CA ASN A 8 -1.27 -5.95 3.50
C ASN A 8 -0.25 -4.88 3.96
N GLU A 9 0.78 -5.28 4.70
CA GLU A 9 1.82 -4.36 5.16
C GLU A 9 2.61 -3.76 3.98
N CYS A 10 3.04 -4.59 3.03
CA CYS A 10 3.76 -4.11 1.85
C CYS A 10 2.91 -3.13 1.04
N THR A 11 1.63 -3.46 0.87
CA THR A 11 0.66 -2.62 0.16
C THR A 11 0.47 -1.27 0.85
N GLY A 12 0.33 -1.27 2.17
CA GLY A 12 0.24 -0.03 2.96
C GLY A 12 1.44 0.88 2.73
N LYS A 13 2.67 0.32 2.78
CA LYS A 13 3.91 1.08 2.54
C LYS A 13 4.00 1.66 1.12
N ILE A 14 3.72 0.83 0.11
CA ILE A 14 3.72 1.25 -1.30
C ILE A 14 2.72 2.40 -1.51
N LEU A 15 1.47 2.19 -1.11
CA LEU A 15 0.39 3.14 -1.40
C LEU A 15 0.54 4.44 -0.60
N ALA A 16 1.04 4.39 0.63
CA ALA A 16 1.34 5.60 1.40
C ALA A 16 2.42 6.45 0.72
N LYS A 17 3.51 5.82 0.27
CA LYS A 17 4.59 6.53 -0.44
C LYS A 17 4.08 7.17 -1.73
N LEU A 18 3.31 6.42 -2.52
CA LEU A 18 2.73 6.94 -3.75
C LEU A 18 1.69 8.04 -3.50
N TYR A 19 0.95 7.98 -2.40
CA TYR A 19 -0.01 9.02 -2.00
C TYR A 19 0.68 10.32 -1.62
N GLU A 20 1.80 10.23 -0.87
CA GLU A 20 2.60 11.40 -0.47
C GLU A 20 3.25 12.11 -1.66
N GLU A 21 3.72 11.35 -2.66
CA GLU A 21 4.42 11.88 -3.84
C GLU A 21 3.47 12.23 -5.00
N PHE A 22 2.19 11.86 -4.92
CA PHE A 22 1.22 12.13 -5.99
C PHE A 22 1.15 13.63 -6.30
N PRO A 23 1.16 14.06 -7.59
CA PRO A 23 1.03 13.27 -8.82
C PRO A 23 2.36 12.87 -9.50
N ILE A 24 3.48 12.94 -8.79
CA ILE A 24 4.80 12.67 -9.36
C ILE A 24 5.03 11.15 -9.41
N LYS A 25 5.56 10.67 -10.55
CA LYS A 25 5.97 9.28 -10.68
C LYS A 25 7.15 9.01 -9.75
N THR A 26 7.06 7.95 -8.97
CA THR A 26 7.98 7.67 -7.87
C THR A 26 8.72 6.36 -8.11
N ASP A 27 10.00 6.34 -7.79
CA ASP A 27 10.80 5.12 -7.80
C ASP A 27 10.62 4.41 -6.45
N LEU A 28 10.23 3.13 -6.50
CA LEU A 28 9.96 2.31 -5.32
C LEU A 28 11.15 1.38 -5.09
N GLU A 29 12.04 1.75 -4.17
CA GLU A 29 13.18 0.94 -3.80
C GLU A 29 12.83 -0.03 -2.67
N TYR A 30 12.75 -1.33 -2.98
CA TYR A 30 12.31 -2.36 -2.03
C TYR A 30 13.17 -2.33 -0.77
N LYS A 31 14.50 -2.17 -0.95
CA LYS A 31 15.49 -2.18 0.14
C LYS A 31 15.27 -1.12 1.21
N GLU A 32 14.63 0.01 0.89
CA GLU A 32 14.40 1.09 1.86
C GLU A 32 13.34 0.68 2.89
N TRP A 33 12.36 -0.12 2.48
CA TRP A 33 11.28 -0.60 3.35
C TRP A 33 11.66 -1.85 4.16
N LEU A 34 12.77 -2.50 3.77
CA LEU A 34 13.31 -3.73 4.38
C LEU A 34 14.33 -3.46 5.48
N LYS A 35 14.83 -2.22 5.62
CA LYS A 35 15.83 -1.85 6.64
C LYS A 35 15.25 -1.67 8.05
N GLU A 36 13.94 -1.59 8.18
CA GLU A 36 13.29 -1.29 9.47
C GLU A 36 12.66 -2.51 10.17
N ASP A 37 12.65 -3.69 9.53
CA ASP A 37 12.04 -4.90 10.11
C ASP A 37 12.93 -6.14 9.90
N GLU A 38 13.51 -6.65 10.99
CA GLU A 38 14.34 -7.86 10.98
C GLU A 38 13.57 -9.10 10.45
N ASN A 39 12.23 -9.10 10.51
CA ASN A 39 11.38 -10.17 9.96
C ASN A 39 11.21 -10.09 8.44
N LEU A 40 11.57 -8.96 7.83
CA LEU A 40 11.55 -8.74 6.38
C LEU A 40 12.93 -8.92 5.75
N ASN A 41 13.96 -9.29 6.52
CA ASN A 41 15.31 -9.59 6.03
C ASN A 41 15.49 -11.05 5.56
N ASP A 42 14.41 -11.71 5.14
CA ASP A 42 14.47 -13.01 4.45
C ASP A 42 14.74 -12.80 2.95
N LYS A 43 15.46 -13.73 2.31
CA LYS A 43 15.81 -13.67 0.88
C LYS A 43 14.60 -13.44 -0.03
N ASN A 44 13.41 -13.83 0.41
CA ASN A 44 12.18 -13.76 -0.36
C ASN A 44 11.45 -12.41 -0.28
N THR A 45 11.89 -11.45 0.54
CA THR A 45 11.07 -10.24 0.73
C THR A 45 11.10 -9.30 -0.47
N GLN A 46 12.21 -9.22 -1.19
CA GLN A 46 12.26 -8.45 -2.44
C GLN A 46 11.31 -9.04 -3.48
N GLU A 47 11.30 -10.37 -3.61
CA GLU A 47 10.36 -11.10 -4.47
C GLU A 47 8.92 -10.86 -4.03
N PHE A 48 8.65 -10.86 -2.72
CA PHE A 48 7.33 -10.60 -2.17
C PHE A 48 6.84 -9.17 -2.44
N CYS A 49 7.70 -8.17 -2.26
CA CYS A 49 7.40 -6.77 -2.60
C CYS A 49 7.14 -6.61 -4.09
N ARG A 50 7.98 -7.23 -4.94
CA ARG A 50 7.79 -7.24 -6.39
C ARG A 50 6.45 -7.85 -6.78
N ALA A 51 6.12 -9.02 -6.25
CA ALA A 51 4.83 -9.68 -6.49
C ALA A 51 3.63 -8.84 -6.00
N THR A 52 3.80 -8.10 -4.90
CA THR A 52 2.77 -7.17 -4.40
C THR A 52 2.56 -6.01 -5.37
N ILE A 53 3.64 -5.42 -5.91
CA ILE A 53 3.55 -4.33 -6.89
C ILE A 53 2.93 -4.84 -8.20
N GLU A 54 3.35 -6.00 -8.69
CA GLU A 54 2.76 -6.63 -9.88
C GLU A 54 1.25 -6.84 -9.68
N TRP A 55 0.82 -7.37 -8.53
CA TRP A 55 -0.59 -7.55 -8.23
C TRP A 55 -1.38 -6.22 -8.21
N LEU A 56 -0.81 -5.16 -7.61
CA LEU A 56 -1.44 -3.84 -7.56
C LEU A 56 -1.56 -3.22 -8.96
N GLU A 57 -0.56 -3.42 -9.82
CA GLU A 57 -0.56 -2.97 -11.21
C GLU A 57 -1.62 -3.72 -12.02
N GLU A 58 -1.62 -5.05 -11.98
CA GLU A 58 -2.58 -5.91 -12.68
C GLU A 58 -4.02 -5.65 -12.23
N SER A 59 -4.21 -5.33 -10.94
CA SER A 59 -5.51 -4.97 -10.36
C SER A 59 -5.94 -3.52 -10.65
N GLY A 60 -5.08 -2.74 -11.33
CA GLY A 60 -5.36 -1.38 -11.79
C GLY A 60 -5.29 -0.31 -10.70
N TYR A 61 -4.63 -0.57 -9.56
CA TYR A 61 -4.46 0.41 -8.48
C TYR A 61 -3.28 1.36 -8.72
N ILE A 62 -2.26 0.88 -9.44
CA ILE A 62 -1.07 1.64 -9.80
C ILE A 62 -0.74 1.43 -11.28
N ILE A 63 0.14 2.26 -11.82
CA ILE A 63 0.78 2.06 -13.13
C ILE A 63 2.29 2.13 -12.94
N VAL A 64 3.02 1.19 -13.53
CA VAL A 64 4.49 1.23 -13.63
C VAL A 64 4.88 1.65 -15.05
N TYR A 65 5.43 2.86 -15.19
CA TYR A 65 5.91 3.35 -16.50
C TYR A 65 7.36 2.94 -16.80
N GLY A 66 8.12 2.56 -15.77
CA GLY A 66 9.51 2.19 -15.87
C GLY A 66 9.72 0.68 -15.99
N LYS A 67 10.93 0.24 -15.66
CA LYS A 67 11.27 -1.19 -15.59
C LYS A 67 11.19 -1.67 -14.15
N TYR A 68 10.93 -2.96 -14.01
CA TYR A 68 11.25 -3.71 -12.81
C TYR A 68 12.74 -4.06 -12.82
N TYR A 69 13.42 -3.70 -11.74
CA TYR A 69 14.76 -4.15 -11.42
C TYR A 69 14.68 -5.12 -10.24
N TYR A 70 15.82 -5.74 -9.94
CA TYR A 70 15.91 -6.71 -8.85
C TYR A 70 15.46 -6.13 -7.50
N ASP A 71 15.81 -4.87 -7.23
CA ASP A 71 15.56 -4.19 -5.95
C ASP A 71 14.62 -2.98 -6.05
N MET A 72 14.04 -2.70 -7.21
CA MET A 72 13.15 -1.55 -7.39
C MET A 72 12.15 -1.66 -8.53
N ALA A 73 11.07 -0.88 -8.44
CA ALA A 73 10.16 -0.57 -9.55
C ALA A 73 10.25 0.93 -9.88
N ASN A 74 10.52 1.28 -11.14
CA ASN A 74 10.76 2.66 -11.56
C ASN A 74 9.48 3.35 -12.07
N LYS A 75 9.30 4.64 -11.77
CA LYS A 75 8.21 5.50 -12.25
C LYS A 75 6.81 4.95 -12.00
N VAL A 76 6.54 4.61 -10.75
CA VAL A 76 5.24 4.13 -10.28
C VAL A 76 4.33 5.30 -9.89
N ILE A 77 3.03 5.21 -10.18
CA ILE A 77 2.05 6.24 -9.81
C ILE A 77 0.69 5.60 -9.49
N LEU A 78 -0.10 6.24 -8.61
CA LEU A 78 -1.49 5.87 -8.36
C LEU A 78 -2.36 6.08 -9.60
N THR A 79 -3.27 5.15 -9.86
CA THR A 79 -4.40 5.36 -10.76
C THR A 79 -5.52 6.13 -10.06
N GLN A 80 -6.57 6.48 -10.81
CA GLN A 80 -7.82 6.97 -10.22
C GLN A 80 -8.38 5.96 -9.19
N LYS A 81 -8.39 4.67 -9.54
CA LYS A 81 -8.85 3.59 -8.65
C LYS A 81 -8.01 3.51 -7.37
N GLY A 82 -6.68 3.57 -7.49
CA GLY A 82 -5.75 3.65 -6.35
C GLY A 82 -6.03 4.85 -5.45
N LEU A 83 -6.24 6.02 -6.04
CA LEU A 83 -6.51 7.23 -5.30
C LEU A 83 -7.88 7.20 -4.61
N GLU A 84 -8.90 6.63 -5.25
CA GLU A 84 -10.25 6.46 -4.67
C GLU A 84 -10.22 5.50 -3.47
N ALA A 85 -9.51 4.39 -3.57
CA ALA A 85 -9.34 3.45 -2.48
C ALA A 85 -8.69 4.11 -1.24
N LEU A 86 -7.73 5.02 -1.45
CA LEU A 86 -7.04 5.75 -0.39
C LEU A 86 -7.83 6.95 0.14
N ARG A 87 -8.62 7.61 -0.69
CA ARG A 87 -9.47 8.76 -0.31
C ARG A 87 -10.74 8.35 0.42
N ALA A 88 -11.04 7.06 0.47
CA ALA A 88 -12.17 6.58 1.24
C ALA A 88 -12.03 7.00 2.71
N ILE A 89 -13.08 7.64 3.22
CA ILE A 89 -13.25 7.88 4.64
C ILE A 89 -13.89 6.60 5.20
N PRO A 90 -13.24 5.88 6.12
CA PRO A 90 -13.84 4.70 6.72
C PRO A 90 -15.08 5.09 7.53
N GLU A 91 -16.17 4.32 7.38
CA GLU A 91 -17.46 4.59 8.03
C GLU A 91 -17.40 4.46 9.56
N SER A 92 -16.33 3.84 10.10
CA SER A 92 -16.15 3.56 11.53
C SER A 92 -15.52 4.71 12.34
N LEU A 93 -15.40 5.92 11.79
CA LEU A 93 -14.85 7.05 12.55
C LEU A 93 -15.91 7.58 13.52
N GLU A 94 -15.72 7.30 14.81
CA GLU A 94 -16.55 7.89 15.87
C GLU A 94 -16.50 9.42 15.82
N GLU A 95 -17.62 10.03 16.20
CA GLU A 95 -17.84 11.47 16.19
C GLU A 95 -16.81 12.15 17.13
N GLY A 96 -15.79 12.80 16.55
CA GLY A 96 -14.73 13.50 17.30
C GLY A 96 -13.29 13.16 16.87
N GLN A 97 -13.08 12.08 16.11
CA GLN A 97 -11.78 11.83 15.49
C GLN A 97 -11.59 12.72 14.25
N LYS A 98 -10.37 13.26 14.03
CA LYS A 98 -10.03 13.97 12.78
C LYS A 98 -10.41 13.05 11.61
N ARG A 99 -11.28 13.52 10.72
CA ARG A 99 -11.66 12.83 9.47
C ARG A 99 -10.43 12.67 8.58
N ARG A 100 -9.61 11.66 8.86
CA ARG A 100 -8.50 11.26 8.00
C ARG A 100 -9.04 10.23 7.02
N ASN A 101 -8.72 10.39 5.75
CA ASN A 101 -8.88 9.30 4.80
C ASN A 101 -7.81 8.23 5.04
N ILE A 102 -7.98 7.04 4.44
CA ILE A 102 -7.06 5.91 4.61
C ILE A 102 -5.62 6.29 4.21
N GLY A 103 -5.44 7.06 3.13
CA GLY A 103 -4.12 7.52 2.68
C GLY A 103 -3.41 8.40 3.72
N GLU A 104 -4.11 9.40 4.28
CA GLU A 104 -3.60 10.26 5.34
C GLU A 104 -3.26 9.47 6.61
N ALA A 105 -4.07 8.46 6.94
CA ALA A 105 -3.82 7.60 8.08
C ALA A 105 -2.58 6.71 7.89
N LEU A 106 -2.39 6.15 6.68
CA LEU A 106 -1.20 5.35 6.35
C LEU A 106 0.09 6.19 6.43
N VAL A 107 0.07 7.39 5.84
CA VAL A 107 1.23 8.31 5.89
C VAL A 107 1.56 8.68 7.33
N ALA A 108 0.55 9.01 8.14
CA ALA A 108 0.75 9.33 9.55
C ALA A 108 1.31 8.12 10.32
N ALA A 109 0.75 6.93 10.11
CA ALA A 109 1.17 5.71 10.78
C ALA A 109 2.64 5.35 10.48
N MET A 110 3.08 5.52 9.24
CA MET A 110 4.48 5.29 8.85
C MET A 110 5.45 6.31 9.46
N LYS A 111 5.03 7.57 9.60
CA LYS A 111 5.86 8.65 10.19
C LYS A 111 5.92 8.59 11.71
N GLU A 112 4.79 8.28 12.35
CA GLU A 112 4.63 8.30 13.80
C GLU A 112 5.08 6.98 14.47
N LYS A 113 5.39 5.93 13.68
CA LYS A 113 5.69 4.57 14.15
C LYS A 113 4.67 4.07 15.20
N ALA A 114 3.40 4.44 15.02
CA ALA A 114 2.30 4.14 15.93
C ALA A 114 1.63 2.80 15.52
N PRO A 115 1.90 1.67 16.20
CA PRO A 115 1.57 0.34 15.67
C PRO A 115 0.08 0.11 15.42
N GLY A 116 -0.78 0.56 16.35
CA GLY A 116 -2.23 0.37 16.25
C GLY A 116 -2.91 1.21 15.16
N ALA A 117 -2.34 2.37 14.80
CA ALA A 117 -2.83 3.18 13.69
C ALA A 117 -2.47 2.54 12.33
N THR A 118 -1.28 1.92 12.25
CA THR A 118 -0.83 1.17 11.08
C THR A 118 -1.73 -0.03 10.81
N GLU A 119 -2.01 -0.84 11.84
CA GLU A 119 -2.84 -2.05 11.70
C GLU A 119 -4.25 -1.73 11.19
N TRP A 120 -4.92 -0.74 11.80
CA TRP A 120 -6.24 -0.32 11.37
C TRP A 120 -6.26 0.19 9.92
N ALA A 121 -5.33 1.07 9.54
CA ALA A 121 -5.32 1.66 8.20
C ALA A 121 -5.04 0.60 7.12
N VAL A 122 -4.13 -0.32 7.42
CA VAL A 122 -3.80 -1.46 6.57
C VAL A 122 -4.99 -2.42 6.42
N GLU A 123 -5.73 -2.69 7.49
CA GLU A 123 -6.93 -3.54 7.46
C GLU A 123 -8.04 -2.92 6.58
N GLN A 124 -8.34 -1.63 6.79
CA GLN A 124 -9.36 -0.91 6.01
C GLN A 124 -9.02 -0.88 4.51
N LEU A 125 -7.75 -0.62 4.20
CA LEU A 125 -7.25 -0.63 2.83
C LEU A 125 -7.41 -2.02 2.21
N SER A 126 -6.92 -3.06 2.90
CA SER A 126 -6.95 -4.43 2.40
C SER A 126 -8.37 -4.90 2.12
N SER A 127 -9.31 -4.67 3.05
CA SER A 127 -10.73 -4.99 2.87
C SER A 127 -11.31 -4.35 1.61
N ARG A 128 -10.96 -3.08 1.33
CA ARG A 128 -11.41 -2.38 0.12
C ARG A 128 -10.80 -2.96 -1.15
N LEU A 129 -9.47 -3.19 -1.15
CA LEU A 129 -8.77 -3.76 -2.31
C LEU A 129 -9.39 -5.11 -2.70
N PHE A 130 -9.64 -5.99 -1.72
CA PHE A 130 -10.26 -7.29 -1.96
C PHE A 130 -11.73 -7.18 -2.40
N THR A 131 -12.52 -6.31 -1.76
CA THR A 131 -13.93 -6.14 -2.14
C THR A 131 -14.09 -5.61 -3.56
N GLU A 132 -13.26 -4.65 -3.96
CA GLU A 132 -13.27 -4.11 -5.32
C GLU A 132 -12.68 -5.08 -6.35
N SER A 133 -11.67 -5.87 -5.99
CA SER A 133 -11.14 -6.90 -6.89
C SER A 133 -12.18 -7.99 -7.16
N LEU A 134 -12.97 -8.41 -6.15
CA LEU A 134 -14.04 -9.40 -6.34
C LEU A 134 -15.15 -8.90 -7.28
N LYS A 135 -15.52 -7.62 -7.19
CA LYS A 135 -16.49 -6.99 -8.11
C LYS A 135 -16.06 -7.07 -9.58
N LEU A 136 -14.75 -7.07 -9.87
CA LEU A 136 -14.23 -7.22 -11.23
C LEU A 136 -14.38 -8.64 -11.77
N PHE A 137 -14.48 -9.64 -10.88
CA PHE A 137 -14.68 -11.05 -11.25
C PHE A 137 -16.14 -11.51 -11.20
N GLY A 138 -17.08 -10.63 -10.84
CA GLY A 138 -18.51 -10.91 -10.87
C GLY A 138 -18.99 -11.95 -9.85
N ILE A 139 -18.28 -12.09 -8.73
CA ILE A 139 -18.62 -12.96 -7.59
C ILE A 139 -19.01 -12.08 -6.39
#